data_AF-A0A315ZUZ2-F1
#
_entry.id   AF-A0A315ZUZ2-F1
#
_cell.length_a   1.000
_cell.length_b   1.000
_cell.length_c   1.000
_cell.angle_alpha   90.00
_cell.angle_beta   90.00
_cell.angle_gamma   90.00
#
_symmetry.space_group_name_H-M   'P 1'
#
loop_
_entity.id
_entity.type
_entity.pdbx_description
1 polymer ?
#
loop_
_entity_poly.entity_id
_entity_poly.type
_entity_poly.pdbx_seq_one_letter_code
_entity_poly.pdbx_strand_id
1 'polypeptide(L)' 'MGVKVKTNLNFKNIEKQILKEARTKMASEKFDFECPNCKKKISAHAGKSICPHCGEEVNLTLDFKF' A
#
# COMPACT_ATOMS: atom_id res chain seq x y z
N MET A 1 18.74 8.87 -41.51
CA MET A 1 17.86 9.70 -40.67
C MET A 1 18.17 9.40 -39.21
N GLY A 2 18.73 10.32 -38.43
CA GLY A 2 19.00 10.12 -36.99
C GLY A 2 17.95 10.80 -36.13
N VAL A 3 17.13 10.03 -35.41
CA VAL A 3 16.10 10.58 -34.52
C VAL A 3 16.78 11.02 -33.21
N LYS A 4 16.86 12.34 -32.99
CA LYS A 4 17.28 12.92 -31.71
C LYS A 4 16.09 12.92 -30.74
N VAL A 5 15.99 11.89 -29.90
CA VAL A 5 15.05 11.89 -28.77
C VAL A 5 15.58 12.79 -27.66
N LYS A 6 14.90 13.92 -27.41
CA LYS A 6 15.15 14.79 -26.25
C LYS A 6 14.29 14.30 -25.09
N THR A 7 14.78 13.34 -24.33
CA THR A 7 14.11 12.85 -23.12
C THR A 7 14.40 13.78 -21.94
N ASN A 8 13.53 14.77 -21.73
CA ASN A 8 13.53 15.61 -20.54
C ASN A 8 12.72 14.92 -19.42
N LEU A 9 13.25 13.83 -18.86
CA LEU A 9 12.61 13.14 -17.73
C LEU A 9 12.83 13.94 -16.45
N ASN A 10 11.75 14.52 -15.93
CA ASN A 10 11.75 15.21 -14.65
C ASN A 10 11.48 14.19 -13.54
N PHE A 11 12.55 13.54 -13.04
CA PHE A 11 12.53 12.45 -12.06
C PHE A 11 11.66 12.76 -10.82
N LYS A 12 11.64 14.03 -10.38
CA LYS A 12 10.87 14.47 -9.20
C LYS A 12 9.36 14.27 -9.32
N ASN A 13 8.80 14.37 -10.52
CA ASN A 13 7.36 14.17 -10.71
C ASN A 13 6.99 12.69 -10.79
N ILE A 14 7.91 11.89 -11.33
CA ILE A 14 7.77 10.44 -11.49
C ILE A 14 7.76 9.77 -10.13
N GLU A 15 8.68 10.15 -9.23
CA GLU A 15 8.72 9.64 -7.85
C GLU A 15 7.40 9.87 -7.11
N LYS A 16 6.83 11.08 -7.21
CA LYS A 16 5.54 11.41 -6.58
C LYS A 16 4.39 10.60 -7.12
N GLN A 17 4.36 10.33 -8.43
CA GLN A 17 3.30 9.51 -9.04
C GLN A 17 3.41 8.05 -8.62
N ILE A 18 4.61 7.47 -8.64
CA ILE A 18 4.86 6.09 -8.21
C ILE A 18 4.47 5.92 -6.73
N LEU A 19 4.84 6.87 -5.88
CA LEU A 19 4.46 6.91 -4.46
C LEU A 19 2.94 6.92 -4.26
N LYS A 20 2.23 7.73 -5.04
CA LYS A 20 0.78 7.87 -4.96
C LYS A 20 0.09 6.58 -5.41
N GLU A 21 0.51 6.01 -6.54
CA GLU A 21 0.00 4.72 -7.02
C GLU A 21 0.30 3.59 -6.06
N ALA A 22 1.51 3.52 -5.51
CA ALA A 22 1.88 2.53 -4.51
C ALA A 22 0.97 2.63 -3.29
N ARG A 23 0.73 3.83 -2.75
CA ARG A 23 -0.22 4.04 -1.65
C ARG A 23 -1.65 3.60 -2.01
N THR A 24 -2.15 3.95 -3.19
CA THR A 24 -3.50 3.59 -3.62
C THR A 24 -3.64 2.08 -3.82
N LYS A 25 -2.64 1.44 -4.42
CA LYS A 25 -2.59 -0.01 -4.58
C LYS A 25 -2.58 -0.68 -3.22
N MET A 26 -1.71 -0.27 -2.30
CA MET A 26 -1.66 -0.84 -0.96
C MET A 26 -2.95 -0.58 -0.16
N ALA A 27 -3.58 0.59 -0.28
CA ALA A 27 -4.88 0.83 0.37
C ALA A 27 -6.01 -0.05 -0.20
N SER A 28 -5.93 -0.41 -1.49
CA SER A 28 -6.91 -1.25 -2.17
C SER A 28 -6.58 -2.74 -2.07
N GLU A 29 -5.34 -3.08 -1.75
CA GLU A 29 -4.84 -4.44 -1.64
C GLU A 29 -5.13 -4.98 -0.24
N LYS A 30 -5.61 -6.22 -0.19
CA LYS A 30 -5.86 -6.92 1.06
C LYS A 30 -4.53 -7.48 1.52
N PHE A 31 -4.04 -7.03 2.65
CA PHE A 31 -2.84 -7.59 3.25
C PHE A 31 -3.23 -8.77 4.13
N ASP A 32 -2.60 -9.91 3.88
CA ASP A 32 -2.66 -11.04 4.79
C ASP A 32 -1.70 -10.79 5.96
N PHE A 33 -2.25 -10.54 7.14
CA PHE A 33 -1.48 -10.42 8.36
C PHE A 33 -2.02 -11.36 9.43
N GLU A 34 -1.15 -11.70 10.36
CA GLU A 34 -1.52 -12.54 11.49
C GLU A 34 -2.09 -11.64 12.59
N CYS A 35 -3.35 -11.88 12.96
CA CYS A 35 -3.98 -11.15 14.04
C CYS A 35 -3.27 -11.49 15.37
N PRO A 36 -2.71 -10.53 16.12
CA PRO A 36 -1.95 -10.81 17.33
C PRO A 36 -2.78 -11.45 18.44
N ASN A 37 -4.11 -11.30 18.39
CA ASN A 37 -5.01 -11.82 19.41
C ASN A 37 -5.35 -13.30 19.20
N CYS A 38 -5.71 -13.68 17.97
CA CYS A 38 -6.15 -15.05 17.64
C CYS A 38 -5.13 -15.86 16.83
N LYS A 39 -4.00 -15.26 16.43
CA LYS A 39 -2.96 -15.83 15.56
C LYS A 39 -3.49 -16.39 14.24
N LYS A 40 -4.67 -15.95 13.81
CA LYS A 40 -5.23 -16.31 12.51
C LYS A 40 -4.77 -15.33 11.47
N LYS A 41 -4.48 -15.85 10.28
CA LYS A 41 -4.24 -15.06 9.08
C LYS A 41 -5.56 -14.44 8.65
N ILE A 42 -5.58 -13.12 8.61
CA ILE A 42 -6.72 -12.34 8.14
C ILE A 42 -6.26 -11.44 7.03
N SER A 43 -7.10 -11.34 6.00
CA SER A 43 -6.89 -10.47 4.85
C SER A 43 -7.73 -9.22 5.06
N ALA A 44 -7.11 -8.09 5.40
CA ALA A 44 -7.82 -6.83 5.58
C ALA A 44 -7.14 -5.66 4.87
N HIS A 45 -7.91 -4.61 4.62
CA HIS A 45 -7.40 -3.39 4.00
C HIS A 45 -6.63 -2.55 5.02
N ALA A 46 -5.73 -1.71 4.50
CA ALA A 46 -5.08 -0.65 5.26
C ALA A 46 -6.12 0.21 5.99
N GLY A 47 -6.00 0.32 7.31
CA GLY A 47 -6.91 1.07 8.18
C GLY A 47 -7.61 0.21 9.23
N LYS A 48 -8.73 0.72 9.77
CA LYS A 48 -9.52 0.02 10.79
C LYS A 48 -10.35 -1.07 10.15
N SER A 49 -10.04 -2.31 10.51
CA SER A 49 -10.81 -3.49 10.13
C SER A 49 -11.18 -4.27 11.39
N ILE A 50 -12.30 -4.97 11.38
CA ILE A 50 -12.66 -5.87 12.48
C ILE A 50 -12.24 -7.28 12.08
N CYS A 51 -11.49 -7.96 12.94
CA CYS A 51 -11.08 -9.33 12.71
C CYS A 51 -12.33 -10.24 12.77
N PRO A 52 -12.68 -10.97 11.69
CA PRO A 52 -13.88 -11.80 11.65
C PRO A 52 -13.79 -13.06 12.54
N HIS A 53 -12.62 -13.35 13.11
CA HIS A 53 -12.41 -14.53 13.93
C HIS A 53 -12.52 -14.29 15.43
N CYS A 54 -12.01 -13.16 15.92
CA CYS A 54 -12.08 -12.80 17.33
C CYS A 54 -13.01 -11.61 17.60
N GLY A 55 -13.45 -10.89 16.56
CA GLY A 55 -14.26 -9.68 16.71
C GLY A 55 -13.47 -8.46 17.16
N GLU A 56 -12.14 -8.53 17.17
CA GLU A 56 -11.30 -7.44 17.65
C GLU A 56 -10.99 -6.41 16.56
N GLU A 57 -10.98 -5.13 16.92
CA GLU A 57 -10.59 -4.04 16.02
C GLU A 57 -9.07 -4.10 15.77
N VAL A 58 -8.72 -4.40 14.54
CA VAL A 58 -7.35 -4.39 14.03
C VAL A 58 -7.15 -3.14 13.18
N ASN A 59 -6.33 -2.22 13.67
CA ASN A 59 -5.96 -1.03 12.92
C ASN A 59 -4.62 -1.28 12.20
N LEU A 60 -4.70 -1.65 10.93
CA LEU A 60 -3.52 -1.85 10.09
C LEU A 60 -3.05 -0.51 9.53
N THR A 61 -2.31 0.25 10.35
CA THR A 61 -1.70 1.51 9.90
C THR A 61 -0.46 1.17 9.09
N LEU A 62 -0.55 1.23 7.75
CA LEU A 62 0.64 1.23 6.90
C LEU A 62 1.33 2.58 7.02
N ASP A 63 2.27 2.68 7.95
CA ASP A 63 3.15 3.82 8.10
C ASP A 63 4.18 3.79 6.96
N PHE A 64 3.81 4.36 5.81
CA PHE A 64 4.72 4.55 4.69
C PHE A 64 5.72 5.65 5.03
N LYS A 65 6.75 5.29 5.80
CA LYS A 65 7.91 6.14 6.03
C LYS A 65 8.83 6.04 4.80
N PHE A 66 8.59 6.93 3.84
CA PHE A 66 9.48 7.22 2.72
C PHE A 66 10.47 8.31 3.10
#